data_AF-A0A7Y2GAU9-F1
#
_entry.id   AF-A0A7Y2GAU9-F1
#
_cell.length_a   1.000
_cell.length_b   1.000
_cell.length_c   1.000
_cell.angle_alpha   90.00
_cell.angle_beta   90.00
_cell.angle_gamma   90.00
#
_symmetry.space_group_name_H-M   'P 1'
#
loop_
_entity.id
_entity.type
_entity.pdbx_description
1 polymer ?
#
loop_
_entity_poly.entity_id
_entity_poly.type
_entity_poly.pdbx_seq_one_letter_code
_entity_poly.pdbx_strand_id
1 'polypeptide(L)'
;MDESVDRREALDAIQAFRNGDAGVPFPALKRFAAPIFDLYGRETLDPPESAPTHELVDCLSMMETARLFWVYFGSGSDRDSALTGRVKELLVGETPSLEQEAVFAALVEQLRSNWGSIPRSLRNGSATSSNPSALLQVLCELECGEHESDDSVGVDEAPDGAIDSPEALAAFASPLLEDPSLGDDPDRLSEMMQRARDYWHLAQLDGADFELHQRAIADRHSTSGDEREIILAEASFMVARFHMLFPHWTGPRTDI
;
A
#
# COMPACT_ATOMS: atom_id res chain seq x y z
N MET A 1 -9.00 9.17 -30.86
CA MET A 1 -9.39 9.51 -29.48
C MET A 1 -9.38 11.02 -29.37
N ASP A 2 -10.34 11.56 -28.64
CA ASP A 2 -10.76 12.96 -28.73
C ASP A 2 -9.87 13.82 -27.80
N GLU A 3 -8.97 14.62 -28.39
CA GLU A 3 -8.02 15.48 -27.67
C GLU A 3 -8.69 16.41 -26.64
N SER A 4 -9.99 16.69 -26.83
CA SER A 4 -10.82 17.44 -25.89
C SER A 4 -11.17 16.69 -24.61
N VAL A 5 -11.28 15.35 -24.68
CA VAL A 5 -11.52 14.45 -23.54
C VAL A 5 -10.24 14.34 -22.71
N ASP A 6 -9.11 14.07 -23.36
CA ASP A 6 -7.80 13.95 -22.70
C ASP A 6 -7.40 15.25 -21.98
N ARG A 7 -7.71 16.41 -22.57
CA ARG A 7 -7.47 17.72 -21.94
C ARG A 7 -8.29 17.89 -20.67
N ARG A 8 -9.58 17.57 -20.71
CA ARG A 8 -10.48 17.74 -19.57
C ARG A 8 -10.07 16.83 -18.42
N GLU A 9 -9.75 15.56 -18.71
CA GLU A 9 -9.27 14.61 -17.72
C GLU A 9 -7.96 15.08 -17.05
N ALA A 10 -7.02 15.61 -17.84
CA ALA A 10 -5.77 16.16 -17.29
C ALA A 10 -6.02 17.36 -16.36
N LEU A 11 -6.93 18.28 -16.74
CA LEU A 11 -7.30 19.42 -15.90
C LEU A 11 -7.99 18.99 -14.60
N ASP A 12 -8.93 18.05 -14.68
CA ASP A 12 -9.65 17.52 -13.52
C ASP A 12 -8.67 16.84 -12.54
N ALA A 13 -7.71 16.07 -13.05
CA ALA A 13 -6.67 15.43 -12.25
C ALA A 13 -5.75 16.46 -11.58
N ILE A 14 -5.26 17.46 -12.32
CA ILE A 14 -4.45 18.55 -11.75
C ILE A 14 -5.24 19.30 -10.66
N GLN A 15 -6.54 19.51 -10.86
CA GLN A 15 -7.39 20.15 -9.87
C GLN A 15 -7.56 19.31 -8.61
N ALA A 16 -7.69 17.98 -8.73
CA ALA A 16 -7.71 17.07 -7.59
C ALA A 16 -6.43 17.17 -6.75
N PHE A 17 -5.27 17.29 -7.39
CA PHE A 17 -4.02 17.56 -6.68
C PHE A 17 -4.05 18.91 -5.96
N ARG A 18 -4.46 19.99 -6.64
CA ARG A 18 -4.53 21.35 -6.04
C ARG A 18 -5.43 21.38 -4.80
N ASN A 19 -6.54 20.65 -4.84
CA ASN A 19 -7.50 20.55 -3.74
C ASN A 19 -7.01 19.65 -2.60
N GLY A 20 -5.98 18.83 -2.82
CA GLY A 20 -5.49 17.84 -1.86
C GLY A 20 -6.24 16.50 -1.91
N ASP A 21 -7.15 16.31 -2.86
CA ASP A 21 -7.92 15.07 -3.06
C ASP A 21 -7.01 13.89 -3.47
N ALA A 22 -5.81 14.19 -3.98
CA ALA A 22 -4.74 13.23 -4.24
C ALA A 22 -4.05 12.70 -2.96
N GLY A 23 -4.48 13.10 -1.77
CA GLY A 23 -3.92 12.63 -0.50
C GLY A 23 -2.57 13.24 -0.12
N VAL A 24 -2.03 14.17 -0.93
CA VAL A 24 -0.83 14.94 -0.58
C VAL A 24 -1.14 16.44 -0.67
N PRO A 25 -0.79 17.24 0.36
CA PRO A 25 -0.97 18.69 0.29
C PRO A 25 -0.18 19.30 -0.87
N PHE A 26 -0.87 19.94 -1.83
CA PHE A 26 -0.23 20.51 -3.03
C PHE A 26 0.94 21.45 -2.74
N PRO A 27 0.89 22.36 -1.74
CA PRO A 27 2.04 23.21 -1.43
C PRO A 27 3.28 22.42 -0.98
N ALA A 28 3.07 21.29 -0.30
CA ALA A 28 4.14 20.43 0.15
C ALA A 28 4.71 19.59 -1.01
N LEU A 29 3.82 19.06 -1.87
CA LEU A 29 4.20 18.36 -3.10
C LEU A 29 5.04 19.26 -4.02
N LYS A 30 4.61 20.51 -4.23
CA LYS A 30 5.33 21.49 -5.06
C LYS A 30 6.74 21.76 -4.54
N ARG A 31 6.91 21.88 -3.23
CA ARG A 31 8.23 22.10 -2.61
C ARG A 31 9.11 20.85 -2.69
N PHE A 32 8.51 19.69 -2.48
CA PHE A 32 9.19 18.39 -2.55
C PHE A 32 9.75 18.13 -3.95
N ALA A 33 8.91 18.34 -4.96
CA ALA A 33 9.15 17.96 -6.35
C ALA A 33 10.10 18.87 -7.15
N ALA A 34 10.68 19.91 -6.52
CA ALA A 34 11.62 20.81 -7.20
C ALA A 34 12.73 20.12 -8.04
N PRO A 35 13.38 19.04 -7.56
CA PRO A 35 14.41 18.32 -8.32
C PRO A 35 13.89 17.66 -9.60
N ILE A 36 12.61 17.28 -9.61
CA ILE A 36 11.95 16.71 -10.79
C ILE A 36 11.80 17.82 -11.84
N PHE A 37 11.47 19.05 -11.46
CA PHE A 37 11.35 20.16 -12.42
C PHE A 37 12.67 20.52 -13.05
N ASP A 38 13.72 20.57 -12.23
CA ASP A 38 15.08 20.84 -12.70
C ASP A 38 15.51 19.78 -13.71
N LEU A 39 15.15 18.51 -13.49
CA LEU A 39 15.44 17.41 -14.41
C LEU A 39 14.73 17.56 -15.77
N TYR A 40 13.46 17.97 -15.75
CA TYR A 40 12.65 18.15 -16.96
C TYR A 40 12.71 19.58 -17.54
N GLY A 41 13.56 20.46 -17.00
CA GLY A 41 13.73 21.84 -17.45
C GLY A 41 12.48 22.73 -17.28
N ARG A 42 11.65 22.47 -16.26
CA ARG A 42 10.43 23.25 -15.98
C ARG A 42 10.60 24.19 -14.79
N GLU A 43 9.85 25.28 -14.79
CA GLU A 43 9.87 26.27 -13.71
C GLU A 43 8.82 26.01 -12.61
N THR A 44 7.73 25.30 -12.93
CA THR A 44 6.61 25.09 -11.98
C THR A 44 5.86 23.78 -12.21
N LEU A 45 5.43 23.15 -11.11
CA LEU A 45 4.48 22.02 -11.08
C LEU A 45 3.06 22.42 -11.45
N ASP A 46 2.77 23.72 -11.44
CA ASP A 46 1.42 24.27 -11.51
C ASP A 46 1.20 24.95 -12.87
N PRO A 47 0.71 24.22 -13.89
CA PRO A 47 0.49 24.79 -15.22
C PRO A 47 -0.77 25.68 -15.23
N PRO A 48 -0.79 26.76 -16.03
CA PRO A 48 -2.01 27.53 -16.23
C PRO A 48 -3.07 26.68 -16.97
N GLU A 49 -4.36 26.92 -16.71
CA GLU A 49 -5.45 26.20 -17.40
C GLU A 49 -5.43 26.37 -18.93
N SER A 50 -4.81 27.43 -19.41
CA SER A 50 -4.60 27.70 -20.84
C SER A 50 -3.43 26.93 -21.46
N ALA A 51 -2.66 26.17 -20.68
CA ALA A 51 -1.55 25.37 -21.20
C ALA A 51 -2.04 24.37 -22.26
N PRO A 52 -1.22 24.04 -23.27
CA PRO A 52 -1.55 23.02 -24.24
C PRO A 52 -1.64 21.64 -23.59
N THR A 53 -2.42 20.72 -24.19
CA THR A 53 -2.75 19.42 -23.58
C THR A 53 -1.51 18.59 -23.23
N HIS A 54 -0.49 18.56 -24.10
CA HIS A 54 0.76 17.86 -23.83
C HIS A 54 1.49 18.41 -22.59
N GLU A 55 1.45 19.72 -22.37
CA GLU A 55 2.07 20.30 -21.16
C GLU A 55 1.32 19.97 -19.88
N LEU A 56 -0.01 19.81 -19.96
CA LEU A 56 -0.84 19.38 -18.83
C LEU A 56 -0.54 17.91 -18.47
N VAL A 57 -0.44 17.05 -19.49
CA VAL A 57 -0.08 15.63 -19.32
C VAL A 57 1.32 15.49 -18.71
N ASP A 58 2.32 16.21 -19.22
CA ASP A 58 3.67 16.21 -18.65
C ASP A 58 3.68 16.64 -17.18
N CYS A 59 2.95 17.72 -16.86
CA CYS A 59 2.81 18.19 -15.48
C CYS A 59 2.15 17.14 -14.59
N LEU A 60 1.07 16.50 -15.06
CA LEU A 60 0.41 15.44 -14.33
C LEU A 60 1.35 14.26 -14.06
N SER A 61 2.13 13.84 -15.06
CA SER A 61 3.16 12.80 -14.87
C SER A 61 4.18 13.20 -13.80
N MET A 62 4.68 14.43 -13.81
CA MET A 62 5.59 14.93 -12.77
C MET A 62 4.94 14.96 -11.38
N MET A 63 3.65 15.32 -11.29
CA MET A 63 2.87 15.34 -10.05
C MET A 63 2.70 13.93 -9.48
N GLU A 64 2.39 12.96 -10.32
CA GLU A 64 2.30 11.53 -9.95
C GLU A 64 3.67 10.95 -9.56
N THR A 65 4.74 11.26 -10.29
CA THR A 65 6.11 10.86 -9.90
C THR A 65 6.50 11.45 -8.54
N ALA A 66 6.19 12.72 -8.30
CA ALA A 66 6.42 13.35 -7.01
C ALA A 66 5.60 12.70 -5.90
N ARG A 67 4.33 12.36 -6.16
CA ARG A 67 3.44 11.68 -5.21
C ARG A 67 3.94 10.28 -4.88
N LEU A 68 4.45 9.55 -5.86
CA LEU A 68 5.09 8.25 -5.69
C LEU A 68 6.28 8.33 -4.71
N PHE A 69 7.20 9.26 -4.96
CA PHE A 69 8.35 9.46 -4.08
C PHE A 69 7.97 9.97 -2.69
N TRP A 70 6.90 10.76 -2.59
CA TRP A 70 6.36 11.21 -1.32
C TRP A 70 5.90 10.04 -0.44
N VAL A 71 5.20 9.07 -1.02
CA VAL A 71 4.80 7.84 -0.33
C VAL A 71 6.03 7.01 0.02
N TYR A 72 6.92 6.77 -0.95
CA TYR A 72 8.15 6.01 -0.74
C TYR A 72 9.00 6.52 0.44
N PHE A 73 9.24 7.84 0.55
CA PHE A 73 9.97 8.40 1.70
C PHE A 73 9.16 8.46 3.01
N GLY A 74 7.83 8.33 2.92
CA GLY A 74 6.92 8.22 4.05
C GLY A 74 6.88 6.83 4.68
N SER A 75 7.12 5.77 3.89
CA SER A 75 6.97 4.37 4.33
C SER A 75 8.09 3.83 5.24
N GLY A 76 9.13 4.63 5.55
CA GLY A 76 10.18 4.27 6.51
C GLY A 76 11.35 3.46 5.92
N SER A 77 12.45 3.35 6.67
CA SER A 77 13.76 2.87 6.17
C SER A 77 13.93 1.36 6.03
N ASP A 78 13.05 0.55 6.62
CA ASP A 78 13.19 -0.92 6.62
C ASP A 78 12.87 -1.58 5.27
N ARG A 79 12.33 -0.82 4.30
CA ARG A 79 11.82 -1.33 3.01
C ARG A 79 12.47 -0.65 1.79
N ASP A 80 13.62 -0.01 2.03
CA ASP A 80 14.23 0.91 1.09
C ASP A 80 14.70 0.22 -0.20
N SER A 81 15.20 -1.01 -0.14
CA SER A 81 15.83 -1.68 -1.31
C SER A 81 14.84 -2.18 -2.36
N ALA A 82 13.74 -2.80 -1.95
CA ALA A 82 12.80 -3.43 -2.88
C ALA A 82 11.85 -2.40 -3.53
N LEU A 83 11.36 -1.45 -2.73
CA LEU A 83 10.64 -0.28 -3.24
C LEU A 83 11.53 0.58 -4.16
N THR A 84 12.82 0.76 -3.85
CA THR A 84 13.76 1.46 -4.76
C THR A 84 13.90 0.73 -6.09
N GLY A 85 14.01 -0.61 -6.08
CA GLY A 85 14.09 -1.43 -7.29
C GLY A 85 12.89 -1.21 -8.20
N ARG A 86 11.68 -1.23 -7.64
CA ARG A 86 10.45 -1.04 -8.41
C ARG A 86 10.24 0.39 -8.88
N VAL A 87 10.51 1.39 -8.04
CA VAL A 87 10.45 2.80 -8.44
C VAL A 87 11.45 3.09 -9.56
N LYS A 88 12.63 2.48 -9.51
CA LYS A 88 13.64 2.55 -10.57
C LYS A 88 13.13 1.90 -11.86
N GLU A 89 12.58 0.70 -11.79
CA GLU A 89 12.04 -0.01 -12.95
C GLU A 89 10.89 0.77 -13.60
N LEU A 90 10.02 1.38 -12.81
CA LEU A 90 8.90 2.18 -13.30
C LEU A 90 9.36 3.48 -13.99
N LEU A 91 10.40 4.13 -13.49
CA LEU A 91 10.85 5.43 -14.01
C LEU A 91 11.89 5.31 -15.12
N VAL A 92 12.69 4.25 -15.13
CA VAL A 92 13.83 4.09 -16.02
C VAL A 92 13.77 2.82 -16.87
N GLY A 93 12.82 1.92 -16.58
CA GLY A 93 12.65 0.62 -17.24
C GLY A 93 13.43 -0.51 -16.57
N GLU A 94 13.17 -1.74 -17.02
CA GLU A 94 13.82 -2.97 -16.54
C GLU A 94 15.33 -3.03 -16.82
N THR A 95 15.79 -2.39 -17.90
CA THR A 95 17.20 -2.40 -18.34
C THR A 95 17.72 -0.99 -18.60
N PRO A 96 17.91 -0.17 -17.54
CA PRO A 96 18.38 1.20 -17.68
C PRO A 96 19.86 1.24 -18.08
N SER A 97 20.23 2.23 -18.89
CA SER A 97 21.64 2.52 -19.17
C SER A 97 22.34 3.13 -17.94
N LEU A 98 23.67 3.01 -17.87
CA LEU A 98 24.48 3.55 -16.77
C LEU A 98 24.26 5.06 -16.55
N GLU A 99 24.02 5.82 -17.61
CA GLU A 99 23.71 7.25 -17.52
C GLU A 99 22.37 7.48 -16.85
N GLN A 100 21.34 6.73 -17.23
CA GLN A 100 20.02 6.85 -16.62
C GLN A 100 20.00 6.38 -15.16
N GLU A 101 20.78 5.37 -14.81
CA GLU A 101 20.96 4.94 -13.42
C GLU A 101 21.62 6.05 -12.57
N ALA A 102 22.64 6.72 -13.10
CA ALA A 102 23.29 7.83 -12.41
C ALA A 102 22.35 9.03 -12.24
N VAL A 103 21.55 9.35 -13.27
CA VAL A 103 20.52 10.40 -13.21
C VAL A 103 19.45 10.07 -12.17
N PHE A 104 18.97 8.83 -12.14
CA PHE A 104 18.00 8.36 -11.15
C PHE A 104 18.57 8.44 -9.73
N ALA A 105 19.78 7.93 -9.49
CA ALA A 105 20.42 7.98 -8.18
C ALA A 105 20.61 9.43 -7.69
N ALA A 106 21.03 10.34 -8.58
CA ALA A 106 21.16 11.75 -8.27
C ALA A 106 19.81 12.39 -7.93
N LEU A 107 18.74 12.05 -8.67
CA LEU A 107 17.39 12.52 -8.41
C LEU A 107 16.88 12.05 -7.04
N VAL A 108 17.04 10.77 -6.72
CA VAL A 108 16.61 10.18 -5.43
C VAL A 108 17.31 10.88 -4.26
N GLU A 109 18.62 11.12 -4.34
CA GLU A 109 19.36 11.82 -3.29
C GLU A 109 18.89 13.27 -3.10
N GLN A 110 18.62 13.99 -4.21
CA GLN A 110 18.06 15.34 -4.14
C GLN A 110 16.66 15.36 -3.52
N LEU A 111 15.79 14.41 -3.90
CA LEU A 111 14.46 14.28 -3.34
C LEU A 111 14.49 13.88 -1.86
N ARG A 112 15.43 13.01 -1.45
CA ARG A 112 15.64 12.62 -0.05
C ARG A 112 16.08 13.81 0.82
N SER A 113 17.00 14.63 0.31
CA SER A 113 17.38 15.90 0.94
C SER A 113 16.18 16.84 1.09
N ASN A 114 15.40 16.99 0.02
CA ASN A 114 14.19 17.82 0.03
C ASN A 114 13.12 17.30 0.97
N TRP A 115 12.90 15.99 1.03
CA TRP A 115 12.04 15.34 2.01
C TRP A 115 12.43 15.74 3.42
N GLY A 116 13.72 15.63 3.76
CA GLY A 116 14.30 16.04 5.04
C GLY A 116 14.00 17.50 5.41
N SER A 117 13.92 18.39 4.42
CA SER A 117 13.66 19.83 4.61
C SER A 117 12.18 20.18 4.87
N ILE A 118 11.24 19.27 4.57
CA ILE A 118 9.80 19.53 4.69
C ILE A 118 9.38 19.40 6.16
N PRO A 119 8.69 20.38 6.75
CA PRO A 119 8.17 20.29 8.12
C PRO A 119 7.31 19.05 8.33
N ARG A 120 7.48 18.35 9.47
CA ARG A 120 6.68 17.16 9.81
C ARG A 120 5.17 17.40 9.81
N SER A 121 4.73 18.62 10.16
CA SER A 121 3.32 19.03 10.10
C SER A 121 2.72 18.97 8.69
N LEU A 122 3.55 19.14 7.65
CA LEU A 122 3.15 19.00 6.25
C LEU A 122 3.30 17.58 5.73
N ARG A 123 4.10 16.73 6.39
CA ARG A 123 4.26 15.30 6.06
C ARG A 123 3.08 14.46 6.53
N ASN A 124 2.54 14.76 7.71
CA ASN A 124 1.48 13.97 8.35
C ASN A 124 0.06 14.34 7.86
N GLY A 125 -0.08 15.20 6.85
CA GLY A 125 -1.37 15.60 6.29
C GLY A 125 -2.00 14.58 5.33
N SER A 126 -1.47 13.36 5.27
CA SER A 126 -1.85 12.32 4.31
C SER A 126 -2.64 11.23 5.00
N ALA A 127 -3.95 11.23 4.82
CA ALA A 127 -4.77 10.04 5.02
C ALA A 127 -5.85 10.04 3.94
N THR A 128 -5.88 8.95 3.18
CA THR A 128 -6.92 8.56 2.21
C THR A 128 -7.12 9.51 1.02
N SER A 129 -6.42 9.25 -0.09
CA SER A 129 -6.93 9.70 -1.40
C SER A 129 -8.10 8.80 -1.80
N SER A 130 -9.22 9.36 -2.24
CA SER A 130 -10.34 8.57 -2.76
C SER A 130 -10.03 7.86 -4.07
N ASN A 131 -8.96 8.29 -4.78
CA ASN A 131 -8.50 7.72 -6.05
C ASN A 131 -6.97 7.56 -6.04
N PRO A 132 -6.42 6.44 -5.54
CA PRO A 132 -5.01 6.12 -5.75
C PRO A 132 -4.78 5.92 -7.25
N SER A 133 -3.71 6.49 -7.81
CA SER A 133 -3.31 6.16 -9.18
C SER A 133 -2.91 4.69 -9.26
N ALA A 134 -2.98 4.08 -10.44
CA ALA A 134 -2.58 2.67 -10.64
C ALA A 134 -1.16 2.38 -10.10
N LEU A 135 -0.27 3.37 -10.17
CA LEU A 135 1.10 3.27 -9.64
C LEU A 135 1.16 3.23 -8.12
N LEU A 136 0.27 3.97 -7.44
CA LEU A 136 0.14 3.91 -6.00
C LEU A 136 -0.59 2.66 -5.54
N GLN A 137 -1.53 2.15 -6.34
CA GLN A 137 -2.12 0.83 -6.09
C GLN A 137 -1.04 -0.25 -6.11
N VAL A 138 -0.16 -0.24 -7.13
CA VAL A 138 0.98 -1.17 -7.19
C VAL A 138 1.92 -1.02 -5.99
N LEU A 139 2.21 0.21 -5.55
CA LEU A 139 3.01 0.39 -4.33
C LEU A 139 2.28 -0.08 -3.06
N CYS A 140 0.99 0.18 -2.91
CA CYS A 140 0.19 -0.30 -1.79
C CYS A 140 0.02 -1.83 -1.81
N GLU A 141 -0.07 -2.43 -2.99
CA GLU A 141 -0.10 -3.89 -3.21
C GLU A 141 1.25 -4.50 -2.85
N LEU A 142 2.37 -3.87 -3.21
CA LEU A 142 3.72 -4.29 -2.80
C LEU A 142 3.97 -4.08 -1.31
N GLU A 143 3.46 -2.99 -0.71
CA GLU A 143 3.41 -2.81 0.74
C GLU A 143 2.64 -3.95 1.44
N CYS A 144 1.77 -4.66 0.70
CA CYS A 144 1.03 -5.83 1.13
C CYS A 144 1.56 -7.18 0.58
N GLY A 145 2.55 -7.19 -0.32
CA GLY A 145 2.74 -8.26 -1.30
C GLY A 145 4.17 -8.73 -1.55
N GLU A 146 5.15 -8.39 -0.71
CA GLU A 146 6.49 -8.96 -0.84
C GLU A 146 6.65 -10.27 -0.05
N HIS A 147 6.20 -11.37 -0.64
CA HIS A 147 6.81 -12.71 -0.54
C HIS A 147 6.38 -13.55 -1.75
N GLU A 148 6.85 -13.16 -2.92
CA GLU A 148 6.98 -14.09 -4.04
C GLU A 148 8.47 -14.36 -4.23
N SER A 149 8.96 -15.45 -3.65
CA SER A 149 10.11 -16.15 -4.19
C SER A 149 9.59 -17.34 -4.96
N ASP A 150 9.62 -17.19 -6.29
CA ASP A 150 9.51 -18.26 -7.26
C ASP A 150 10.63 -19.29 -6.99
N ASP A 151 10.29 -20.42 -6.37
CA ASP A 151 10.87 -21.68 -6.79
C ASP A 151 9.85 -22.81 -6.67
N SER A 152 9.93 -23.67 -7.66
CA SER A 152 8.95 -24.65 -8.08
C SER A 152 8.92 -25.92 -7.21
N VAL A 153 7.73 -26.52 -7.11
CA VAL A 153 7.41 -27.92 -6.74
C VAL A 153 7.98 -28.49 -5.43
N GLY A 154 7.09 -28.66 -4.45
CA GLY A 154 7.31 -29.58 -3.33
C GLY A 154 6.08 -29.68 -2.44
N VAL A 155 5.30 -30.74 -2.60
CA VAL A 155 4.26 -31.16 -1.65
C VAL A 155 4.92 -31.53 -0.31
N ASP A 156 4.16 -31.28 0.75
CA ASP A 156 4.32 -31.74 2.13
C ASP A 156 5.25 -30.96 3.06
N GLU A 157 4.71 -30.80 4.27
CA GLU A 157 5.33 -30.36 5.53
C GLU A 157 5.18 -28.86 5.87
N ALA A 158 4.43 -28.62 6.94
CA ALA A 158 4.18 -27.29 7.50
C ALA A 158 5.52 -26.58 7.79
N PRO A 159 5.67 -25.30 7.39
CA PRO A 159 6.91 -24.58 7.63
C PRO A 159 7.15 -24.41 9.13
N ASP A 160 8.30 -24.91 9.54
CA ASP A 160 8.87 -24.77 10.87
C ASP A 160 9.06 -23.28 11.21
N GLY A 161 8.17 -22.74 12.05
CA GLY A 161 8.61 -21.94 13.19
C GLY A 161 8.56 -20.41 13.12
N ALA A 162 8.04 -19.78 12.06
CA ALA A 162 7.88 -18.32 12.04
C ALA A 162 6.40 -17.91 11.91
N ILE A 163 5.79 -17.44 13.00
CA ILE A 163 4.48 -16.79 12.96
C ILE A 163 4.48 -15.58 12.01
N ASP A 164 5.63 -14.95 11.82
CA ASP A 164 5.75 -13.77 10.96
C ASP A 164 5.88 -14.13 9.46
N SER A 165 5.71 -15.41 9.09
CA SER A 165 5.78 -15.83 7.70
C SER A 165 4.44 -15.66 6.96
N PRO A 166 4.46 -15.22 5.70
CA PRO A 166 3.26 -15.12 4.87
C PRO A 166 2.62 -16.49 4.59
N GLU A 167 3.42 -17.56 4.56
CA GLU A 167 2.95 -18.94 4.43
C GLU A 167 2.19 -19.37 5.69
N ALA A 168 2.61 -18.90 6.86
CA ALA A 168 1.92 -19.14 8.12
C ALA A 168 0.51 -18.53 8.10
N LEU A 169 0.39 -17.28 7.61
CA LEU A 169 -0.90 -16.61 7.41
C LEU A 169 -1.75 -17.31 6.34
N ALA A 170 -1.16 -17.75 5.22
CA ALA A 170 -1.87 -18.47 4.17
C ALA A 170 -2.41 -19.81 4.67
N ALA A 171 -1.60 -20.60 5.39
CA ALA A 171 -2.00 -21.87 5.98
C ALA A 171 -3.11 -21.69 7.03
N PHE A 172 -3.07 -20.59 7.77
CA PHE A 172 -4.14 -20.21 8.67
C PHE A 172 -5.43 -19.84 7.92
N ALA A 173 -5.33 -19.01 6.88
CA ALA A 173 -6.46 -18.51 6.10
C ALA A 173 -7.13 -19.57 5.19
N SER A 174 -6.48 -20.69 4.90
CA SER A 174 -6.97 -21.76 4.01
C SER A 174 -8.46 -22.09 4.15
N PRO A 175 -9.03 -22.33 5.36
CA PRO A 175 -10.45 -22.70 5.48
C PRO A 175 -11.41 -21.60 5.04
N LEU A 176 -10.99 -20.34 5.16
CA LEU A 176 -11.76 -19.18 4.73
C LEU A 176 -11.68 -19.02 3.21
N LEU A 177 -10.51 -19.30 2.62
CA LEU A 177 -10.26 -19.21 1.18
C LEU A 177 -10.83 -20.37 0.36
N GLU A 178 -11.12 -21.50 1.01
CA GLU A 178 -11.79 -22.66 0.43
C GLU A 178 -13.32 -22.51 0.39
N ASP A 179 -13.86 -21.37 0.84
CA ASP A 179 -15.30 -21.10 0.79
C ASP A 179 -15.79 -21.07 -0.68
N PRO A 180 -16.68 -22.00 -1.09
CA PRO A 180 -17.17 -22.08 -2.46
C PRO A 180 -17.96 -20.84 -2.91
N SER A 181 -18.34 -19.96 -1.98
CA SER A 181 -19.01 -18.69 -2.26
C SER A 181 -18.06 -17.56 -2.68
N LEU A 182 -16.74 -17.77 -2.63
CA LEU A 182 -15.73 -16.81 -3.07
C LEU A 182 -15.76 -16.56 -4.58
N GLY A 183 -16.07 -17.58 -5.39
CA GLY A 183 -16.20 -17.43 -6.85
C GLY A 183 -15.08 -16.62 -7.52
N ASP A 184 -15.39 -15.94 -8.63
CA ASP A 184 -14.51 -14.95 -9.29
C ASP A 184 -14.75 -13.53 -8.75
N ASP A 185 -15.21 -13.36 -7.50
CA ASP A 185 -15.53 -12.06 -6.91
C ASP A 185 -14.33 -11.50 -6.10
N PRO A 186 -13.58 -10.53 -6.65
CA PRO A 186 -12.38 -10.01 -5.99
C PRO A 186 -12.68 -9.23 -4.70
N ASP A 187 -13.88 -8.68 -4.56
CA ASP A 187 -14.28 -7.93 -3.35
C ASP A 187 -14.49 -8.90 -2.18
N ARG A 188 -15.09 -10.07 -2.44
CA ARG A 188 -15.26 -11.13 -1.44
C ARG A 188 -13.95 -11.76 -1.02
N LEU A 189 -13.02 -11.95 -1.95
CA LEU A 189 -11.69 -12.43 -1.63
C LEU A 189 -10.96 -11.47 -0.69
N SER A 190 -11.05 -10.17 -0.98
CA SER A 190 -10.47 -9.12 -0.16
C SER A 190 -11.08 -9.09 1.25
N GLU A 191 -12.41 -9.22 1.35
CA GLU A 191 -13.13 -9.32 2.63
C GLU A 191 -12.69 -10.55 3.43
N MET A 192 -12.56 -11.70 2.78
CA MET A 192 -12.14 -12.96 3.41
C MET A 192 -10.71 -12.89 3.95
N MET A 193 -9.79 -12.29 3.18
CA MET A 193 -8.42 -12.03 3.61
C MET A 193 -8.36 -11.05 4.78
N GLN A 194 -9.22 -10.02 4.78
CA GLN A 194 -9.32 -9.09 5.90
C GLN A 194 -9.83 -9.77 7.17
N ARG A 195 -10.83 -10.66 7.06
CA ARG A 195 -11.30 -11.48 8.19
C ARG A 195 -10.21 -12.41 8.72
N ALA A 196 -9.46 -13.07 7.83
CA ALA A 196 -8.32 -13.90 8.23
C ALA A 196 -7.29 -13.10 9.04
N ARG A 197 -6.93 -11.89 8.58
CA ARG A 197 -6.01 -11.00 9.32
C ARG A 197 -6.56 -10.57 10.68
N ASP A 198 -7.84 -10.24 10.74
CA ASP A 198 -8.51 -9.86 11.99
C ASP A 198 -8.50 -11.02 13.01
N TYR A 199 -8.76 -12.26 12.57
CA TYR A 199 -8.69 -13.44 13.44
C TYR A 199 -7.26 -13.83 13.84
N TRP A 200 -6.31 -13.65 12.93
CA TRP A 200 -4.88 -13.85 13.21
C TRP A 200 -4.39 -12.90 14.30
N HIS A 201 -4.81 -11.64 14.27
CA HIS A 201 -4.53 -10.67 15.32
C HIS A 201 -5.26 -11.03 16.62
N LEU A 202 -6.54 -11.41 16.53
CA LEU A 202 -7.35 -11.80 17.68
C LEU A 202 -6.72 -12.97 18.46
N ALA A 203 -6.17 -13.96 17.76
CA ALA A 203 -5.53 -15.13 18.37
C ALA A 203 -4.26 -14.80 19.18
N GLN A 204 -3.75 -13.58 19.04
CA GLN A 204 -2.56 -13.11 19.75
C GLN A 204 -2.87 -12.28 21.00
N LEU A 205 -4.15 -11.98 21.24
CA LEU A 205 -4.62 -11.18 22.38
C LEU A 205 -5.01 -12.09 23.55
N ASP A 206 -4.93 -11.56 24.76
CA ASP A 206 -5.34 -12.25 25.98
C ASP A 206 -6.44 -11.51 26.75
N GLY A 207 -7.09 -12.26 27.66
CA GLY A 207 -8.02 -11.72 28.65
C GLY A 207 -9.09 -10.76 28.10
N ALA A 208 -9.10 -9.53 28.61
CA ALA A 208 -10.12 -8.53 28.28
C ALA A 208 -9.95 -7.95 26.86
N ASP A 209 -8.72 -7.93 26.33
CA ASP A 209 -8.46 -7.41 24.99
C ASP A 209 -8.99 -8.39 23.93
N PHE A 210 -8.91 -9.69 24.17
CA PHE A 210 -9.53 -10.70 23.33
C PHE A 210 -11.05 -10.46 23.17
N GLU A 211 -11.78 -10.35 24.28
CA GLU A 211 -13.24 -10.19 24.23
C GLU A 211 -13.67 -8.88 23.56
N LEU A 212 -12.92 -7.80 23.79
CA LEU A 212 -13.19 -6.50 23.17
C LEU A 212 -13.02 -6.57 21.65
N HIS A 213 -11.91 -7.13 21.19
CA HIS A 213 -11.59 -7.21 19.77
C HIS A 213 -12.47 -8.23 19.05
N GLN A 214 -12.82 -9.34 19.69
CA GLN A 214 -13.74 -10.33 19.13
C GLN A 214 -15.12 -9.71 18.82
N ARG A 215 -15.64 -8.87 19.73
CA ARG A 215 -16.91 -8.15 19.50
C ARG A 215 -16.76 -7.10 18.39
N ALA A 216 -15.65 -6.38 18.36
CA ALA A 216 -15.40 -5.36 17.33
C ALA A 216 -15.29 -5.97 15.91
N ILE A 217 -14.69 -7.16 15.78
CA ILE A 217 -14.63 -7.90 14.52
C ILE A 217 -16.04 -8.32 14.09
N ALA A 218 -16.83 -8.86 15.01
CA ALA A 218 -18.22 -9.22 14.72
C ALA A 218 -19.06 -8.01 14.29
N ASP A 219 -18.93 -6.87 14.95
CA ASP A 219 -19.67 -5.65 14.59
C ASP A 219 -19.20 -5.04 13.24
N ARG A 220 -17.94 -5.27 12.83
CA ARG A 220 -17.38 -4.78 11.56
C ARG A 220 -17.87 -5.59 10.36
N HIS A 221 -17.94 -6.91 10.50
CA HIS A 221 -18.21 -7.82 9.39
C HIS A 221 -19.67 -8.29 9.32
N SER A 222 -20.49 -7.99 10.33
CA SER A 222 -21.92 -8.33 10.32
C SER A 222 -22.80 -7.16 9.92
N THR A 223 -23.86 -7.44 9.16
CA THR A 223 -24.95 -6.51 8.87
C THR A 223 -26.23 -6.84 9.64
N SER A 224 -26.29 -8.04 10.24
CA SER A 224 -27.42 -8.53 11.04
C SER A 224 -26.97 -9.28 12.30
N GLY A 225 -27.90 -9.48 13.25
CA GLY A 225 -27.62 -10.24 14.47
C GLY A 225 -27.26 -11.70 14.21
N ASP A 226 -27.87 -12.33 13.20
CA ASP A 226 -27.59 -13.73 12.83
C ASP A 226 -26.19 -13.87 12.20
N GLU A 227 -25.79 -12.92 11.35
CA GLU A 227 -24.41 -12.87 10.80
C GLU A 227 -23.36 -12.64 11.89
N ARG A 228 -23.70 -11.83 12.90
CA ARG A 228 -22.82 -11.57 14.02
C ARG A 228 -22.49 -12.85 14.79
N GLU A 229 -23.48 -13.71 15.03
CA GLU A 229 -23.26 -15.00 15.69
C GLU A 229 -22.38 -15.94 14.84
N ILE A 230 -22.57 -15.93 13.52
CA ILE A 230 -21.74 -16.69 12.57
C ILE A 230 -20.28 -16.22 12.62
N ILE A 231 -20.04 -14.91 12.60
CA ILE A 231 -18.69 -14.32 12.65
C ILE A 231 -18.01 -14.60 14.00
N LEU A 232 -18.74 -14.54 15.12
CA LEU A 232 -18.18 -14.89 16.43
C LEU A 232 -17.75 -16.36 16.50
N ALA A 233 -18.56 -17.26 15.92
CA ALA A 233 -18.22 -18.67 15.84
C ALA A 233 -17.02 -18.93 14.92
N GLU A 234 -16.98 -18.28 13.74
CA GLU A 234 -15.87 -18.33 12.80
C GLU A 234 -14.57 -17.82 13.43
N ALA A 235 -14.61 -16.67 14.12
CA ALA A 235 -13.47 -16.11 14.86
C ALA A 235 -12.93 -17.10 15.89
N SER A 236 -13.81 -17.72 16.67
CA SER A 236 -13.43 -18.68 17.71
C SER A 236 -12.78 -19.94 17.11
N PHE A 237 -13.33 -20.43 16.00
CA PHE A 237 -12.78 -21.56 15.26
C PHE A 237 -11.37 -21.24 14.72
N MET A 238 -11.21 -20.06 14.11
CA MET A 238 -9.94 -19.63 13.55
C MET A 238 -8.88 -19.40 14.64
N VAL A 239 -9.24 -18.79 15.77
CA VAL A 239 -8.34 -18.67 16.93
C VAL A 239 -7.88 -20.04 17.45
N ALA A 240 -8.78 -21.00 17.56
CA ALA A 240 -8.41 -22.37 17.95
C ALA A 240 -7.43 -22.99 16.94
N ARG A 241 -7.65 -22.77 15.63
CA ARG A 241 -6.74 -23.19 14.56
C ARG A 241 -5.36 -22.54 14.69
N PHE A 242 -5.28 -21.25 15.03
CA PHE A 242 -4.00 -20.58 15.27
C PHE A 242 -3.16 -21.31 16.32
N HIS A 243 -3.75 -21.62 17.47
CA HIS A 243 -3.03 -22.33 18.54
C HIS A 243 -2.71 -23.79 18.20
N MET A 244 -3.44 -24.41 17.26
CA MET A 244 -3.06 -25.72 16.70
C MET A 244 -1.86 -25.63 15.75
N LEU A 245 -1.81 -24.59 14.91
CA LEU A 245 -0.70 -24.35 13.98
C LEU A 245 0.57 -23.87 14.70
N PHE A 246 0.41 -23.13 15.81
CA PHE A 246 1.51 -22.55 16.58
C PHE A 246 1.44 -22.95 18.07
N PRO A 247 1.60 -24.24 18.41
CA PRO A 247 1.47 -24.74 19.77
C PRO A 247 2.56 -24.22 20.72
N HIS A 248 3.65 -23.68 20.18
CA HIS A 248 4.78 -23.12 20.94
C HIS A 248 4.75 -21.58 21.02
N TRP A 249 3.70 -20.94 20.51
CA TRP A 249 3.57 -19.50 20.65
C TRP A 249 3.29 -19.12 22.11
N THR A 250 4.16 -18.27 22.68
CA THR A 250 4.11 -17.87 24.10
C THR A 250 3.63 -16.43 24.32
N GLY A 251 2.96 -15.82 23.34
CA GLY A 251 2.59 -14.41 23.42
C GLY A 251 3.73 -13.45 23.07
N PRO A 252 3.43 -12.16 22.83
CA PRO A 252 4.47 -11.14 22.77
C PRO A 252 5.21 -11.10 24.12
N ARG A 253 6.52 -11.34 24.11
CA ARG A 253 7.38 -11.08 25.27
C ARG A 253 7.36 -9.57 25.53
N THR A 254 6.57 -9.16 26.51
CA THR A 254 6.73 -7.86 27.14
C THR A 254 8.02 -7.92 27.96
N ASP A 255 9.14 -7.65 27.32
CA ASP A 255 10.37 -7.30 28.04
C ASP A 255 10.10 -5.96 28.74
N ILE A 256 9.97 -6.02 30.07
CA ILE A 256 9.94 -4.88 30.99
C ILE A 256 11.36 -4.35 31.19
#